data_AF-U6K3X9-F1
#
_entry.id   AF-U6K3X9-F1
#
_cell.length_a   1.000
_cell.length_b   1.000
_cell.length_c   1.000
_cell.angle_alpha   90.00
_cell.angle_beta   90.00
_cell.angle_gamma   90.00
#
_symmetry.space_group_name_H-M   'P 1'
#
loop_
_entity.id
_entity.type
_entity.pdbx_description
1 polymer ?
#
loop_
_entity_poly.entity_id
_entity_poly.type
_entity_poly.pdbx_seq_one_letter_code
_entity_poly.pdbx_strand_id
1 'polypeptide(L)'
;MLRARRSLVSSLVEVATRMADELPGDQAQNIVKELKNKLQTVERAEREYETAKGRRDPKLPVIRNEVIEVINSSFEGSRIDLLQLVNMAKAYGEQMHARCSGRHFSTNVERFREELEKCRDITPVKVSIETLSLLGNVSVTLKQENDDQLRILRSAQFVNEYEPQTFVDIYSAIAAMKFRMETVERLAALDKALKEDILGFQKIWMRGMLQVNRIPLEVDAALVRKLHMLLLKSRRTPGGNPPSGIPDADIQSVQDVFAQQDAFVQALETAQDYNAVAVAYEGAKAFNEKLKYLLELQKNKLHATLERQPLTKEEANAANEAMATIAEIAIDDGEQCWRYLQTVNSEISGKYEEGPGVSTGKALRQMLTTKKKAGTAESGEAIINPDSAVATGVKHYFSERWHHIDNTAREHWTKAQDMLEKVRKGAKYKLDKDGFGSTALDAKTNLRVEIARTKTEGSSPFKLLRYFNRLVKEFESYDEMLKTVFVYQHRQGSQEWRQIRTLKEKFDSEKARARDSETSGVVPGHADTILRTCLKIWTLFESERSAQLKQAMDKALADLHGATQG
;
A
#
# COMPACT_ATOMS: atom_id res chain seq x y z
N MET A 1 -23.32 1.30 54.82
CA MET A 1 -21.89 1.45 54.47
C MET A 1 -21.25 0.29 53.69
N LEU A 2 -20.88 -0.88 54.26
CA LEU A 2 -20.07 -1.90 53.56
C LEU A 2 -20.67 -2.46 52.25
N ARG A 3 -22.00 -2.63 52.19
CA ARG A 3 -22.71 -3.03 50.96
C ARG A 3 -22.58 -2.02 49.83
N ALA A 4 -22.65 -0.73 50.16
CA ALA A 4 -22.49 0.34 49.18
C ALA A 4 -21.03 0.41 48.68
N ARG A 5 -20.05 0.19 49.58
CA ARG A 5 -18.63 0.07 49.20
C ARG A 5 -18.38 -1.12 48.27
N ARG A 6 -19.05 -2.26 48.49
CA ARG A 6 -19.03 -3.41 47.57
C ARG A 6 -19.51 -3.04 46.16
N SER A 7 -20.62 -2.30 46.06
CA SER A 7 -21.16 -1.85 44.77
C SER A 7 -20.17 -0.97 43.99
N LEU A 8 -19.48 -0.07 44.70
CA LEU A 8 -18.44 0.78 44.12
C LEU A 8 -17.23 -0.04 43.64
N VAL A 9 -16.73 -0.97 44.46
CA VAL A 9 -15.63 -1.87 44.08
C VAL A 9 -16.04 -2.75 42.90
N SER A 10 -17.26 -3.27 42.87
CA SER A 10 -17.77 -4.05 41.74
C SER A 10 -17.74 -3.25 40.44
N SER A 11 -18.13 -1.97 40.49
CA SER A 11 -18.10 -1.08 39.34
C SER A 11 -16.65 -0.81 38.87
N LEU A 12 -15.71 -0.65 39.81
CA LEU A 12 -14.28 -0.52 39.49
C LEU A 12 -13.69 -1.79 38.86
N VAL A 13 -14.14 -2.98 39.28
CA VAL A 13 -13.72 -4.26 38.67
C VAL A 13 -14.18 -4.38 37.21
N GLU A 14 -15.34 -3.83 36.86
CA GLU A 14 -15.78 -3.78 35.46
C GLU A 14 -14.87 -2.90 34.60
N VAL A 15 -14.48 -1.72 35.11
CA VAL A 15 -13.52 -0.83 34.42
C VAL A 15 -12.13 -1.49 34.36
N ALA A 16 -11.69 -2.16 35.43
CA ALA A 16 -10.42 -2.87 35.48
C ALA A 16 -10.37 -4.01 34.46
N THR A 17 -11.49 -4.74 34.27
CA THR A 17 -11.60 -5.78 33.24
C THR A 17 -11.35 -5.19 31.86
N ARG A 18 -12.01 -4.08 31.53
CA ARG A 18 -11.80 -3.40 30.24
C ARG A 18 -10.39 -2.86 30.09
N MET A 19 -9.80 -2.31 31.16
CA MET A 19 -8.42 -1.83 31.14
C MET A 19 -7.43 -2.96 30.85
N ALA A 20 -7.62 -4.14 31.44
CA ALA A 20 -6.77 -5.29 31.20
C ALA A 20 -6.80 -5.78 29.75
N ASP A 21 -7.91 -5.60 29.03
CA ASP A 21 -8.01 -5.91 27.60
C ASP A 21 -7.18 -4.94 26.72
N GLU A 22 -6.85 -3.76 27.25
CA GLU A 22 -6.00 -2.78 26.56
C GLU A 22 -4.51 -2.93 26.88
N LEU A 23 -4.17 -3.58 28.00
CA LEU A 23 -2.79 -3.75 28.45
C LEU A 23 -2.12 -4.99 27.83
N PRO A 24 -0.79 -4.96 27.62
CA PRO A 24 -0.08 -6.10 27.06
C PRO A 24 0.15 -7.20 28.11
N GLY A 25 0.04 -8.45 27.66
CA GLY A 25 0.41 -9.66 28.41
C GLY A 25 -0.60 -10.12 29.47
N ASP A 26 -0.36 -11.32 30.02
CA ASP A 26 -1.32 -12.01 30.90
C ASP A 26 -1.36 -11.45 32.32
N GLN A 27 -0.40 -10.60 32.70
CA GLN A 27 -0.28 -10.06 34.06
C GLN A 27 -1.50 -9.20 34.44
N ALA A 28 -1.99 -8.35 33.53
CA ALA A 28 -3.18 -7.53 33.79
C ALA A 28 -4.44 -8.40 33.96
N GLN A 29 -4.57 -9.46 33.15
CA GLN A 29 -5.68 -10.42 33.23
C GLN A 29 -5.64 -11.22 34.54
N ASN A 30 -4.45 -11.60 35.02
CA ASN A 30 -4.28 -12.25 36.31
C ASN A 30 -4.70 -11.32 37.47
N ILE A 31 -4.35 -10.04 37.42
CA ILE A 31 -4.77 -9.06 38.43
C ILE A 31 -6.31 -8.91 38.44
N VAL A 32 -6.94 -8.84 37.26
CA VAL A 32 -8.42 -8.79 37.16
C VAL A 32 -9.08 -10.07 37.68
N LYS A 33 -8.47 -11.24 37.43
CA LYS A 33 -8.97 -12.51 37.97
C LYS A 33 -8.94 -12.51 39.50
N GLU A 34 -7.85 -12.01 40.09
CA GLU A 34 -7.73 -11.87 41.55
C GLU A 34 -8.71 -10.84 42.12
N LEU A 35 -8.93 -9.72 41.43
CA LEU A 35 -9.96 -8.74 41.78
C LEU A 35 -11.37 -9.37 41.80
N LYS A 36 -11.71 -10.17 40.79
CA LYS A 36 -12.98 -10.90 40.72
C LYS A 36 -13.11 -11.91 41.86
N ASN A 37 -12.04 -12.65 42.19
CA ASN A 37 -12.03 -13.58 43.32
C ASN A 37 -12.27 -12.85 44.65
N LYS A 38 -11.62 -11.71 44.88
CA LYS A 38 -11.82 -10.89 46.09
C LYS A 38 -13.24 -10.36 46.19
N LEU A 39 -13.82 -9.90 45.08
CA LEU A 39 -15.22 -9.46 45.04
C LEU A 39 -16.19 -10.59 45.37
N GLN A 40 -15.97 -11.80 44.83
CA GLN A 40 -16.78 -12.98 45.15
C GLN A 40 -16.68 -13.38 46.63
N THR A 41 -15.50 -13.24 47.23
CA THR A 41 -15.29 -13.47 48.67
C THR A 41 -16.10 -12.50 49.52
N VAL A 42 -16.12 -11.21 49.15
CA VAL A 42 -16.95 -10.17 49.81
C VAL A 42 -18.43 -10.52 49.71
N GLU A 43 -18.91 -10.90 48.52
CA GLU A 43 -20.31 -11.30 48.32
C GLU A 43 -20.70 -12.53 49.11
N ARG A 44 -19.80 -13.52 49.23
CA ARG A 44 -20.04 -14.72 50.02
C ARG A 44 -20.16 -14.41 51.50
N ALA A 45 -19.23 -13.62 52.04
CA ALA A 45 -19.25 -13.19 53.44
C ALA A 45 -20.53 -12.38 53.77
N GLU A 46 -20.99 -11.53 52.84
CA GLU A 46 -22.26 -10.81 52.99
C GLU A 46 -23.46 -11.77 53.05
N ARG A 47 -23.53 -12.77 52.16
CA ARG A 47 -24.62 -13.77 52.15
C ARG A 47 -24.62 -14.65 53.40
N GLU A 48 -23.45 -15.00 53.91
CA GLU A 48 -23.29 -15.76 55.16
C GLU A 48 -23.85 -15.00 56.35
N TYR A 49 -23.55 -13.70 56.45
CA TYR A 49 -24.13 -12.82 57.46
C TYR A 49 -25.66 -12.71 57.33
N GLU A 50 -26.19 -12.50 56.13
CA GLU A 50 -27.65 -12.42 55.93
C GLU A 50 -28.36 -13.73 56.27
N THR A 51 -27.74 -14.86 55.96
CA THR A 51 -28.26 -16.19 56.31
C THR A 51 -28.28 -16.40 57.82
N ALA A 52 -27.20 -16.03 58.52
CA ALA A 52 -27.12 -16.11 59.98
C ALA A 52 -28.14 -15.18 60.65
N LYS A 53 -28.32 -13.97 60.12
CA LYS A 53 -29.32 -13.00 60.57
C LYS A 53 -30.75 -13.52 60.37
N GLY A 54 -31.05 -14.09 59.21
CA GLY A 54 -32.37 -14.68 58.90
C GLY A 54 -32.72 -15.87 59.80
N ARG A 55 -31.72 -16.63 60.26
CA ARG A 55 -31.87 -17.77 61.18
C ARG A 55 -31.87 -17.39 62.67
N ARG A 56 -31.67 -16.11 63.00
CA ARG A 56 -31.49 -15.61 64.38
C ARG A 56 -30.40 -16.38 65.14
N ASP A 57 -29.26 -16.58 64.48
CA ASP A 57 -28.13 -17.32 65.04
C ASP A 57 -27.66 -16.69 66.37
N PRO A 58 -27.51 -17.47 67.47
CA PRO A 58 -27.07 -16.94 68.76
C PRO A 58 -25.64 -16.38 68.74
N LYS A 59 -24.82 -16.71 67.73
CA LYS A 59 -23.44 -16.20 67.55
C LYS A 59 -23.36 -15.01 66.58
N LEU A 60 -24.48 -14.37 66.25
CA LEU A 60 -24.54 -13.26 65.29
C LEU A 60 -23.47 -12.16 65.51
N PRO A 61 -23.13 -11.73 66.74
CA PRO A 61 -22.07 -10.73 66.95
C PRO A 61 -20.67 -11.18 66.52
N VAL A 62 -20.35 -12.48 66.69
CA VAL A 62 -19.06 -13.06 66.30
C VAL A 62 -18.98 -13.15 64.77
N ILE A 63 -20.02 -13.69 64.15
CA ILE A 63 -20.15 -13.79 62.68
C ILE A 63 -20.07 -12.40 62.03
N ARG A 64 -20.69 -11.39 62.65
CA ARG A 64 -20.62 -10.00 62.19
C ARG A 64 -19.19 -9.49 62.14
N ASN A 65 -18.40 -9.74 63.18
CA ASN A 65 -17.01 -9.25 63.26
C ASN A 65 -16.11 -9.97 62.24
N GLU A 66 -16.23 -11.29 62.13
CA GLU A 66 -15.50 -12.08 61.12
C GLU A 66 -15.81 -11.60 59.69
N VAL A 67 -17.09 -11.36 59.39
CA VAL A 67 -17.51 -10.85 58.08
C VAL A 67 -16.97 -9.44 57.83
N ILE A 68 -16.97 -8.55 58.82
CA ILE A 68 -16.38 -7.21 58.68
C ILE A 68 -14.89 -7.30 58.39
N GLU A 69 -14.16 -8.19 59.07
CA GLU A 69 -12.71 -8.39 58.87
C GLU A 69 -12.41 -8.91 57.46
N VAL A 70 -13.13 -9.95 57.01
CA VAL A 70 -13.00 -10.52 55.65
C VAL A 70 -13.29 -9.47 54.58
N ILE A 71 -14.36 -8.69 54.74
CA ILE A 71 -14.73 -7.65 53.78
C ILE A 71 -13.67 -6.54 53.71
N ASN A 72 -13.19 -6.05 54.85
CA ASN A 72 -12.17 -5.00 54.89
C ASN A 72 -10.83 -5.46 54.30
N SER A 73 -10.38 -6.69 54.64
CA SER A 73 -9.17 -7.29 54.07
C SER A 73 -9.27 -7.44 52.55
N SER A 74 -10.43 -7.90 52.05
CA SER A 74 -10.68 -8.04 50.61
C SER A 74 -10.70 -6.71 49.87
N PHE A 75 -11.24 -5.65 50.48
CA PHE A 75 -11.21 -4.31 49.90
C PHE A 75 -9.80 -3.71 49.85
N GLU A 76 -8.99 -3.87 50.90
CA GLU A 76 -7.59 -3.39 50.87
C GLU A 76 -6.77 -4.15 49.82
N GLY A 77 -6.96 -5.47 49.72
CA GLY A 77 -6.37 -6.28 48.64
C GLY A 77 -6.82 -5.81 47.24
N SER A 78 -8.09 -5.45 47.08
CA SER A 78 -8.62 -4.93 45.80
C SER A 78 -8.02 -3.58 45.45
N ARG A 79 -7.80 -2.70 46.44
CA ARG A 79 -7.13 -1.42 46.25
C ARG A 79 -5.71 -1.58 45.75
N ILE A 80 -4.95 -2.52 46.32
CA ILE A 80 -3.58 -2.83 45.89
C ILE A 80 -3.57 -3.28 44.42
N ASP A 81 -4.45 -4.20 44.06
CA ASP A 81 -4.58 -4.71 42.69
C ASP A 81 -4.94 -3.60 41.67
N LEU A 82 -5.88 -2.72 42.03
CA LEU A 82 -6.25 -1.57 41.19
C LEU A 82 -5.07 -0.59 41.01
N LEU A 83 -4.28 -0.33 42.06
CA LEU A 83 -3.07 0.49 41.97
C LEU A 83 -2.01 -0.14 41.07
N GLN A 84 -1.86 -1.47 41.11
CA GLN A 84 -0.96 -2.19 40.21
C GLN A 84 -1.38 -2.02 38.75
N LEU A 85 -2.68 -2.14 38.44
CA LEU A 85 -3.19 -1.88 37.08
C LEU A 85 -2.94 -0.45 36.63
N VAL A 86 -3.14 0.54 37.51
CA VAL A 86 -2.83 1.95 37.20
C VAL A 86 -1.35 2.15 36.85
N ASN A 87 -0.44 1.53 37.61
CA ASN A 87 1.00 1.64 37.34
C ASN A 87 1.37 0.99 36.01
N MET A 88 0.79 -0.18 35.70
CA MET A 88 0.95 -0.84 34.40
C MET A 88 0.43 0.03 33.26
N ALA A 89 -0.77 0.61 33.42
CA ALA A 89 -1.36 1.54 32.48
C ALA A 89 -0.43 2.73 32.20
N LYS A 90 0.04 3.42 33.24
CA LYS A 90 0.96 4.55 33.08
C LYS A 90 2.24 4.16 32.33
N ALA A 91 2.87 3.06 32.71
CA ALA A 91 4.07 2.58 32.03
C ALA A 91 3.81 2.23 30.56
N TYR A 92 2.68 1.60 30.26
CA TYR A 92 2.32 1.23 28.89
C TYR A 92 1.95 2.46 28.03
N GLY A 93 1.27 3.45 28.61
CA GLY A 93 0.96 4.71 27.92
C GLY A 93 2.21 5.45 27.43
N GLU A 94 3.26 5.51 28.25
CA GLU A 94 4.56 6.07 27.85
C GLU A 94 5.18 5.30 26.66
N GLN A 95 5.07 3.96 26.66
CA GLN A 95 5.57 3.14 25.55
C GLN A 95 4.80 3.39 24.26
N MET A 96 3.46 3.45 24.34
CA MET A 96 2.60 3.76 23.19
C MET A 96 2.91 5.14 22.63
N HIS A 97 3.09 6.13 23.50
CA HIS A 97 3.49 7.48 23.09
C HIS A 97 4.82 7.52 22.34
N ALA A 98 5.84 6.87 22.88
CA ALA A 98 7.15 6.78 22.23
C ALA A 98 7.03 6.10 20.86
N ARG A 99 6.22 5.05 20.75
CA ARG A 99 5.99 4.31 19.49
C ARG A 99 5.27 5.16 18.45
N CYS A 100 4.19 5.85 18.82
CA CYS A 100 3.49 6.80 17.95
C CYS A 100 4.43 7.92 17.46
N SER A 101 5.24 8.45 18.36
CA SER A 101 6.18 9.54 18.06
C SER A 101 7.32 9.08 17.13
N GLY A 102 7.83 7.85 17.30
CA GLY A 102 8.88 7.29 16.46
C GLY A 102 8.40 6.77 15.09
N ARG A 103 7.12 6.40 14.97
CA ARG A 103 6.48 5.94 13.72
C ARG A 103 5.90 7.08 12.88
N HIS A 104 6.33 8.32 13.12
CA HIS A 104 5.82 9.48 12.39
C HIS A 104 6.05 9.32 10.88
N PHE A 105 4.96 9.34 10.12
CA PHE A 105 4.98 9.32 8.66
C PHE A 105 4.57 10.70 8.16
N SER A 106 5.57 11.49 7.81
CA SER A 106 5.41 12.76 7.11
C SER A 106 6.25 12.68 5.85
N THR A 107 5.72 12.00 4.84
CA THR A 107 6.36 12.01 3.52
C THR A 107 6.38 13.44 3.01
N ASN A 108 7.58 13.99 2.84
CA ASN A 108 7.77 15.33 2.28
C ASN A 108 7.51 15.29 0.77
N VAL A 109 6.24 15.45 0.40
CA VAL A 109 5.78 15.42 -0.99
C VAL A 109 6.41 16.52 -1.86
N GLU A 110 6.97 17.58 -1.28
CA GLU A 110 7.66 18.63 -2.06
C GLU A 110 8.96 18.11 -2.69
N ARG A 111 9.67 17.18 -2.03
CA ARG A 111 10.87 16.55 -2.60
C ARG A 111 10.57 15.77 -3.89
N PHE A 112 9.36 15.23 -3.99
CA PHE A 112 8.91 14.51 -5.18
C PHE A 112 8.75 15.42 -6.42
N ARG A 113 8.71 16.74 -6.26
CA ARG A 113 8.56 17.66 -7.39
C ARG A 113 9.69 17.49 -8.41
N GLU A 114 10.93 17.41 -7.93
CA GLU A 114 12.11 17.24 -8.77
C GLU A 114 12.33 15.77 -9.11
N GLU A 115 12.27 14.89 -8.11
CA GLU A 115 12.58 13.47 -8.27
C GLU A 115 11.61 12.74 -9.23
N LEU A 116 10.34 13.16 -9.29
CA LEU A 116 9.30 12.52 -10.09
C LEU A 116 8.86 13.36 -11.30
N GLU A 117 9.60 14.41 -11.68
CA GLU A 117 9.22 15.37 -12.74
C GLU A 117 8.66 14.68 -14.00
N LYS A 118 9.24 13.54 -14.42
CA LYS A 118 8.87 12.83 -15.67
C LYS A 118 7.65 11.91 -15.56
N CYS A 119 7.16 11.61 -14.35
CA CYS A 119 6.01 10.71 -14.15
C CYS A 119 4.98 11.20 -13.13
N ARG A 120 5.21 12.36 -12.50
CA ARG A 120 4.36 12.95 -11.46
C ARG A 120 2.89 13.07 -11.86
N ASP A 121 2.64 13.51 -13.10
CA ASP A 121 1.29 13.78 -13.58
C ASP A 121 0.57 12.52 -14.09
N ILE A 122 1.26 11.37 -14.11
CA ILE A 122 0.64 10.11 -14.50
C ILE A 122 -0.27 9.65 -13.36
N THR A 123 -1.53 9.34 -13.70
CA THR A 123 -2.63 9.14 -12.75
C THR A 123 -2.27 8.31 -11.50
N PRO A 124 -1.64 7.12 -11.59
CA PRO A 124 -1.30 6.32 -10.41
C PRO A 124 -0.31 7.02 -9.48
N VAL A 125 0.64 7.80 -10.01
CA VAL A 125 1.61 8.57 -9.22
C VAL A 125 0.90 9.75 -8.56
N LYS A 126 0.14 10.50 -9.36
CA LYS A 126 -0.59 11.68 -8.90
C LYS A 126 -1.50 11.36 -7.70
N VAL A 127 -2.38 10.36 -7.83
CA VAL A 127 -3.31 9.99 -6.74
C VAL A 127 -2.59 9.45 -5.50
N SER A 128 -1.44 8.79 -5.70
CA SER A 128 -0.61 8.30 -4.59
C SER A 128 0.05 9.46 -3.84
N ILE A 129 0.59 10.47 -4.55
CA ILE A 129 1.17 11.67 -3.93
C ILE A 129 0.10 12.47 -3.19
N GLU A 130 -1.07 12.66 -3.79
CA GLU A 130 -2.19 13.36 -3.15
C GLU A 130 -2.60 12.63 -1.85
N THR A 131 -2.71 11.30 -1.89
CA THR A 131 -2.99 10.49 -0.69
C THR A 131 -1.89 10.63 0.37
N LEU A 132 -0.61 10.56 -0.01
CA LEU A 132 0.52 10.74 0.90
C LEU A 132 0.50 12.11 1.59
N SER A 133 0.13 13.17 0.86
CA SER A 133 -0.02 14.51 1.43
C SER A 133 -1.13 14.56 2.50
N LEU A 134 -2.24 13.87 2.26
CA LEU A 134 -3.37 13.82 3.19
C LEU A 134 -3.02 13.01 4.46
N LEU A 135 -2.30 11.89 4.28
CA LEU A 135 -1.78 11.08 5.39
C LEU A 135 -0.85 11.88 6.31
N GLY A 136 0.01 12.73 5.75
CA GLY A 136 0.88 13.62 6.54
C GLY A 136 0.07 14.52 7.49
N ASN A 137 -1.01 15.12 6.99
CA ASN A 137 -1.88 15.98 7.81
C ASN A 137 -2.58 15.19 8.93
N VAL A 138 -3.08 13.99 8.65
CA VAL A 138 -3.72 13.13 9.66
C VAL A 138 -2.71 12.66 10.71
N SER A 139 -1.47 12.37 10.31
CA SER A 139 -0.38 11.99 11.23
C SER A 139 -0.13 13.06 12.29
N VAL A 140 -0.12 14.34 11.89
CA VAL A 140 0.04 15.48 12.82
C VAL A 140 -1.11 15.54 13.82
N THR A 141 -2.37 15.41 13.36
CA THR A 141 -3.54 15.41 14.25
C THR A 141 -3.49 14.26 15.25
N LEU A 142 -3.24 13.02 14.80
CA LEU A 142 -3.19 11.85 15.67
C LEU A 142 -2.08 11.97 16.72
N LYS A 143 -0.94 12.56 16.36
CA LYS A 143 0.15 12.82 17.30
C LYS A 143 -0.29 13.80 18.39
N GLN A 144 -0.89 14.92 18.01
CA GLN A 144 -1.37 15.92 18.97
C GLN A 144 -2.42 15.34 19.92
N GLU A 145 -3.38 14.56 19.40
CA GLU A 145 -4.36 13.90 20.24
C GLU A 145 -3.71 12.90 21.22
N ASN A 146 -2.69 12.17 20.76
CA ASN A 146 -1.95 11.22 21.59
C ASN A 146 -1.12 11.93 22.69
N ASP A 147 -0.56 13.11 22.38
CA ASP A 147 0.11 13.97 23.37
C ASP A 147 -0.87 14.45 24.46
N ASP A 148 -2.10 14.81 24.08
CA ASP A 148 -3.15 15.21 25.01
C ASP A 148 -3.60 14.05 25.91
N GLN A 149 -3.76 12.84 25.36
CA GLN A 149 -4.08 11.65 26.18
C GLN A 149 -2.96 11.30 27.16
N LEU A 150 -1.69 11.43 26.75
CA LEU A 150 -0.57 11.22 27.66
C LEU A 150 -0.58 12.25 28.81
N ARG A 151 -0.93 13.51 28.52
CA ARG A 151 -1.06 14.55 29.55
C ARG A 151 -2.12 14.17 30.59
N ILE A 152 -3.28 13.69 30.14
CA ILE A 152 -4.34 13.19 31.02
C ILE A 152 -3.81 12.04 31.88
N LEU A 153 -3.21 11.02 31.25
CA LEU A 153 -2.68 9.84 31.93
C LEU A 153 -1.64 10.18 33.01
N ARG A 154 -0.73 11.12 32.73
CA ARG A 154 0.28 11.60 33.69
C ARG A 154 -0.35 12.35 34.86
N SER A 155 -1.36 13.17 34.59
CA SER A 155 -2.02 14.01 35.59
C SER A 155 -2.96 13.25 36.52
N ALA A 156 -3.54 12.13 36.07
CA ALA A 156 -4.48 11.34 36.86
C ALA A 156 -3.78 10.64 38.04
N GLN A 157 -4.26 10.90 39.27
CA GLN A 157 -3.78 10.27 40.51
C GLN A 157 -4.88 9.43 41.14
N PHE A 158 -4.82 8.11 40.98
CA PHE A 158 -5.74 7.21 41.68
C PHE A 158 -5.13 6.82 43.04
N VAL A 159 -5.76 7.24 44.13
CA VAL A 159 -5.28 6.98 45.51
C VAL A 159 -6.04 5.84 46.17
N ASN A 160 -7.36 5.79 45.98
CA ASN A 160 -8.26 4.77 46.52
C ASN A 160 -9.60 4.76 45.76
N GLU A 161 -10.47 3.83 46.14
CA GLU A 161 -11.78 3.61 45.54
C GLU A 161 -12.77 4.79 45.68
N TYR A 162 -12.49 5.79 46.52
CA TYR A 162 -13.33 6.98 46.70
C TYR A 162 -13.10 8.07 45.65
N GLU A 163 -12.09 7.90 44.78
CA GLU A 163 -11.85 8.73 43.60
C GLU A 163 -12.01 7.92 42.29
N PRO A 164 -13.19 7.29 42.07
CA PRO A 164 -13.37 6.32 40.99
C PRO A 164 -13.32 6.95 39.59
N GLN A 165 -13.62 8.25 39.47
CA GLN A 165 -13.53 8.98 38.20
C GLN A 165 -12.10 8.99 37.65
N THR A 166 -11.09 9.13 38.52
CA THR A 166 -9.68 9.16 38.12
C THR A 166 -9.24 7.81 37.53
N PHE A 167 -9.79 6.70 38.04
CA PHE A 167 -9.54 5.37 37.47
C PHE A 167 -10.15 5.22 36.07
N VAL A 168 -11.35 5.77 35.87
CA VAL A 168 -12.00 5.81 34.54
C VAL A 168 -11.21 6.69 33.56
N ASP A 169 -10.64 7.81 34.02
CA ASP A 169 -9.79 8.66 33.19
C ASP A 169 -8.52 7.95 32.73
N ILE A 170 -7.85 7.21 33.62
CA ILE A 170 -6.68 6.40 33.28
C ILE A 170 -7.03 5.33 32.23
N TYR A 171 -8.14 4.61 32.44
CA TYR A 171 -8.62 3.64 31.45
C TYR A 171 -8.92 4.29 30.09
N SER A 172 -9.67 5.39 30.11
CA SER A 172 -10.10 6.09 28.89
C SER A 172 -8.90 6.57 28.08
N ALA A 173 -7.90 7.14 28.75
CA ALA A 173 -6.66 7.58 28.13
C ALA A 173 -5.88 6.42 27.49
N ILE A 174 -5.76 5.27 28.17
CA ILE A 174 -5.05 4.11 27.61
C ILE A 174 -5.73 3.53 26.38
N ALA A 175 -7.04 3.33 26.43
CA ALA A 175 -7.78 2.84 25.28
C ALA A 175 -7.65 3.81 24.08
N ALA A 176 -7.72 5.11 24.35
CA ALA A 176 -7.56 6.16 23.37
C ALA A 176 -6.16 6.18 22.73
N MET A 177 -5.10 6.02 23.54
CA MET A 177 -3.72 5.94 23.05
C MET A 177 -3.47 4.68 22.23
N LYS A 178 -4.01 3.53 22.63
CA LYS A 178 -3.87 2.26 21.90
C LYS A 178 -4.49 2.34 20.51
N PHE A 179 -5.72 2.85 20.41
CA PHE A 179 -6.38 3.06 19.12
C PHE A 179 -5.56 3.97 18.19
N ARG A 180 -5.03 5.07 18.72
CA ARG A 180 -4.20 6.01 17.96
C ARG A 180 -2.91 5.36 17.48
N MET A 181 -2.26 4.56 18.34
CA MET A 181 -1.07 3.79 17.97
C MET A 181 -1.35 2.82 16.83
N GLU A 182 -2.38 1.98 16.94
CA GLU A 182 -2.75 1.02 15.89
C GLU A 182 -3.10 1.72 14.57
N THR A 183 -3.80 2.86 14.65
CA THR A 183 -4.10 3.70 13.49
C THR A 183 -2.84 4.26 12.84
N VAL A 184 -1.91 4.83 13.62
CA VAL A 184 -0.63 5.35 13.13
C VAL A 184 0.18 4.26 12.44
N GLU A 185 0.19 3.04 12.97
CA GLU A 185 0.92 1.93 12.37
C GLU A 185 0.35 1.49 11.03
N ARG A 186 -0.97 1.40 10.94
CA ARG A 186 -1.68 1.06 9.69
C ARG A 186 -1.44 2.12 8.62
N LEU A 187 -1.56 3.41 8.97
CA LEU A 187 -1.31 4.51 8.04
C LEU A 187 0.16 4.63 7.64
N ALA A 188 1.11 4.32 8.54
CA ALA A 188 2.53 4.23 8.20
C ALA A 188 2.82 3.09 7.20
N ALA A 189 2.11 1.96 7.32
CA ALA A 189 2.22 0.86 6.37
C ALA A 189 1.67 1.23 4.99
N LEU A 190 0.55 1.99 4.95
CA LEU A 190 0.02 2.55 3.70
C LEU A 190 1.00 3.54 3.06
N ASP A 191 1.55 4.48 3.85
CA ASP A 191 2.54 5.46 3.39
C ASP A 191 3.77 4.77 2.78
N LYS A 192 4.32 3.75 3.46
CA LYS A 192 5.42 2.93 2.93
C LYS A 192 5.05 2.23 1.62
N ALA A 193 3.88 1.59 1.57
CA ALA A 193 3.42 0.86 0.39
C ALA A 193 3.24 1.77 -0.83
N LEU A 194 2.65 2.96 -0.64
CA LEU A 194 2.48 3.94 -1.72
C LEU A 194 3.84 4.42 -2.25
N LYS A 195 4.83 4.66 -1.37
CA LYS A 195 6.19 5.04 -1.79
C LYS A 195 6.86 3.96 -2.63
N GLU A 196 6.78 2.70 -2.21
CA GLU A 196 7.31 1.56 -2.97
C GLU A 196 6.60 1.41 -4.32
N ASP A 197 5.28 1.65 -4.37
CA ASP A 197 4.49 1.58 -5.59
C ASP A 197 4.86 2.68 -6.59
N ILE A 198 5.06 3.91 -6.12
CA ILE A 198 5.56 5.04 -6.92
C ILE A 198 6.95 4.72 -7.47
N LEU A 199 7.88 4.25 -6.63
CA LEU A 199 9.26 3.95 -7.05
C LEU A 199 9.26 2.86 -8.13
N GLY A 200 8.50 1.79 -7.90
CA GLY A 200 8.36 0.70 -8.85
C GLY A 200 7.77 1.18 -10.19
N PHE A 201 6.83 2.12 -10.18
CA PHE A 201 6.29 2.69 -11.41
C PHE A 201 7.26 3.64 -12.10
N GLN A 202 7.96 4.52 -11.36
CA GLN A 202 8.96 5.43 -11.92
C GLN A 202 10.02 4.66 -12.72
N LYS A 203 10.51 3.53 -12.20
CA LYS A 203 11.45 2.64 -12.92
C LYS A 203 10.88 2.14 -14.24
N ILE A 204 9.66 1.59 -14.22
CA ILE A 204 8.99 1.08 -15.43
C ILE A 204 8.82 2.20 -16.45
N TRP A 205 8.33 3.34 -16.00
CA TRP A 205 8.07 4.51 -16.83
C TRP A 205 9.35 5.06 -17.47
N MET A 206 10.37 5.33 -16.67
CA MET A 206 11.64 5.87 -17.15
C MET A 206 12.36 4.92 -18.09
N ARG A 207 12.38 3.61 -17.80
CA ARG A 207 12.91 2.59 -18.72
C ARG A 207 12.15 2.62 -20.05
N GLY A 208 10.82 2.67 -20.00
CA GLY A 208 9.97 2.76 -21.18
C GLY A 208 10.26 3.98 -22.04
N MET A 209 10.36 5.14 -21.41
CA MET A 209 10.69 6.40 -22.08
C MET A 209 12.10 6.40 -22.69
N LEU A 210 13.09 5.73 -22.07
CA LEU A 210 14.41 5.53 -22.66
C LEU A 210 14.35 4.69 -23.92
N GLN A 211 13.56 3.60 -23.91
CA GLN A 211 13.43 2.69 -25.06
C GLN A 211 12.89 3.38 -26.31
N VAL A 212 11.97 4.34 -26.15
CA VAL A 212 11.41 5.13 -27.26
C VAL A 212 12.51 5.81 -28.09
N ASN A 213 13.55 6.34 -27.43
CA ASN A 213 14.67 7.00 -28.11
C ASN A 213 15.81 6.03 -28.47
N ARG A 214 15.93 4.93 -27.74
CA ARG A 214 17.02 3.95 -27.90
C ARG A 214 16.80 3.03 -29.10
N ILE A 215 15.57 2.57 -29.34
CA ILE A 215 15.24 1.60 -30.40
C ILE A 215 15.70 2.07 -31.79
N PRO A 216 15.46 3.33 -32.23
CA PRO A 216 15.98 3.80 -33.51
C PRO A 216 17.51 3.75 -33.59
N LEU A 217 18.20 4.11 -32.49
CA LEU A 217 19.66 4.10 -32.43
C LEU A 217 20.22 2.67 -32.51
N GLU A 218 19.57 1.70 -31.86
CA GLU A 218 19.94 0.28 -31.95
C GLU A 218 19.80 -0.24 -33.38
N VAL A 219 18.71 0.11 -34.07
CA VAL A 219 18.48 -0.29 -35.47
C VAL A 219 19.50 0.34 -36.40
N ASP A 220 19.75 1.64 -36.27
CA ASP A 220 20.76 2.35 -37.07
C ASP A 220 22.16 1.75 -36.85
N ALA A 221 22.54 1.50 -35.60
CA ALA A 221 23.82 0.88 -35.27
C ALA A 221 23.96 -0.53 -35.86
N ALA A 222 22.91 -1.35 -35.74
CA ALA A 222 22.88 -2.68 -36.31
C ALA A 222 23.00 -2.65 -37.84
N LEU A 223 22.32 -1.70 -38.50
CA LEU A 223 22.35 -1.54 -39.94
C LEU A 223 23.76 -1.12 -40.42
N VAL A 224 24.33 -0.08 -39.82
CA VAL A 224 25.69 0.40 -40.11
C VAL A 224 26.70 -0.74 -39.94
N ARG A 225 26.65 -1.45 -38.81
CA ARG A 225 27.58 -2.56 -38.53
C ARG A 225 27.43 -3.71 -39.52
N LYS A 226 26.20 -4.15 -39.81
CA LYS A 226 25.97 -5.27 -40.75
C LYS A 226 26.43 -4.92 -42.16
N LEU A 227 26.18 -3.69 -42.62
CA LEU A 227 26.65 -3.25 -43.94
C LEU A 227 28.17 -3.06 -43.99
N HIS A 228 28.78 -2.50 -42.95
CA HIS A 228 30.23 -2.43 -42.84
C HIS A 228 30.88 -3.83 -42.97
N MET A 229 30.36 -4.82 -42.24
CA MET A 229 30.83 -6.21 -42.31
C MET A 229 30.58 -6.87 -43.67
N LEU A 230 29.46 -6.55 -44.32
CA LEU A 230 29.16 -7.05 -45.67
C LEU A 230 30.18 -6.54 -46.67
N LEU A 231 30.41 -5.23 -46.70
CA LEU A 231 31.33 -4.57 -47.63
C LEU A 231 32.78 -5.00 -47.42
N LEU A 232 33.20 -5.22 -46.18
CA LEU A 232 34.52 -5.79 -45.86
C LEU A 232 34.73 -7.19 -46.44
N LYS A 233 33.67 -8.00 -46.54
CA LYS A 233 33.73 -9.35 -47.09
C LYS A 233 33.65 -9.37 -48.61
N SER A 234 32.82 -8.50 -49.20
CA SER A 234 32.52 -8.52 -50.63
C SER A 234 33.50 -7.71 -51.48
N ARG A 235 34.12 -6.66 -50.92
CA ARG A 235 34.97 -5.73 -51.66
C ARG A 235 36.43 -5.84 -51.24
N ARG A 236 37.34 -5.58 -52.19
CA ARG A 236 38.78 -5.45 -51.89
C ARG A 236 39.04 -4.11 -51.20
N THR A 237 39.88 -4.11 -50.18
CA THR A 237 40.32 -2.92 -49.44
C THR A 237 41.41 -2.16 -50.21
N PRO A 238 41.14 -1.03 -50.88
CA PRO A 238 42.15 -0.29 -51.60
C PRO A 238 42.85 0.70 -50.65
N GLY A 239 44.17 0.65 -50.55
CA GLY A 239 44.96 1.71 -49.90
C GLY A 239 44.80 1.86 -48.38
N GLY A 240 44.46 0.77 -47.66
CA GLY A 240 44.41 0.76 -46.20
C GLY A 240 43.14 1.32 -45.55
N ASN A 241 42.20 1.86 -46.34
CA ASN A 241 40.89 2.31 -45.84
C ASN A 241 39.81 1.24 -46.05
N PRO A 242 38.93 0.98 -45.07
CA PRO A 242 37.87 -0.02 -45.18
C PRO A 242 36.93 0.27 -46.37
N PRO A 243 36.39 -0.77 -47.05
CA PRO A 243 35.49 -0.58 -48.21
C PRO A 243 34.16 0.11 -47.87
N SER A 244 33.85 0.23 -46.59
CA SER A 244 32.68 0.94 -46.04
C SER A 244 32.94 2.41 -45.75
N GLY A 245 34.19 2.87 -45.85
CA GLY A 245 34.60 4.22 -45.45
C GLY A 245 34.63 4.46 -43.93
N ILE A 246 34.38 3.42 -43.12
CA ILE A 246 34.31 3.49 -41.66
C ILE A 246 35.41 2.62 -41.04
N PRO A 247 36.34 3.18 -40.24
CA PRO A 247 37.32 2.42 -39.46
C PRO A 247 36.67 1.46 -38.44
N ASP A 248 37.28 0.30 -38.19
CA ASP A 248 36.81 -0.64 -37.17
C ASP A 248 36.75 -0.01 -35.76
N ALA A 249 37.68 0.90 -35.47
CA ALA A 249 37.69 1.67 -34.22
C ALA A 249 36.44 2.54 -34.04
N ASP A 250 35.90 3.11 -35.12
CA ASP A 250 34.67 3.90 -35.09
C ASP A 250 33.45 3.01 -34.80
N ILE A 251 33.41 1.80 -35.38
CA ILE A 251 32.37 0.80 -35.10
C ILE A 251 32.45 0.32 -33.65
N GLN A 252 33.66 0.08 -33.14
CA GLN A 252 33.88 -0.31 -31.74
C GLN A 252 33.46 0.81 -30.79
N SER A 253 33.77 2.06 -31.11
CA SER A 253 33.37 3.21 -30.28
C SER A 253 31.85 3.30 -30.11
N VAL A 254 31.04 2.96 -31.12
CA VAL A 254 29.58 2.92 -30.98
C VAL A 254 29.16 1.82 -30.01
N GLN A 255 29.78 0.64 -30.08
CA GLN A 255 29.50 -0.48 -29.17
C GLN A 255 29.87 -0.15 -27.71
N ASP A 256 31.00 0.50 -27.49
CA ASP A 256 31.46 0.90 -26.15
C ASP A 256 30.49 1.90 -25.51
N VAL A 257 29.90 2.78 -26.32
CA VAL A 257 28.91 3.76 -25.86
C VAL A 257 27.58 3.08 -25.52
N PHE A 258 27.14 2.07 -26.28
CA PHE A 258 25.99 1.23 -25.88
C PHE A 258 26.25 0.46 -24.59
N ALA A 259 27.43 -0.13 -24.41
CA ALA A 259 27.78 -0.83 -23.17
C ALA A 259 27.75 0.10 -21.94
N GLN A 260 28.23 1.34 -22.08
CA GLN A 260 28.12 2.34 -21.02
C GLN A 260 26.67 2.72 -20.74
N GLN A 261 25.85 2.88 -21.79
CA GLN A 261 24.42 3.12 -21.62
C GLN A 261 23.72 1.97 -20.88
N ASP A 262 24.03 0.72 -21.24
CA ASP A 262 23.45 -0.47 -20.61
C ASP A 262 23.72 -0.50 -19.10
N ALA A 263 24.90 -0.05 -18.66
CA ALA A 263 25.21 0.07 -17.24
C ALA A 263 24.26 1.05 -16.52
N PHE A 264 23.89 2.18 -17.14
CA PHE A 264 22.91 3.10 -16.58
C PHE A 264 21.49 2.53 -16.60
N VAL A 265 21.12 1.77 -17.64
CA VAL A 265 19.82 1.07 -17.68
C VAL A 265 19.73 0.03 -16.56
N GLN A 266 20.80 -0.71 -16.28
CA GLN A 266 20.87 -1.65 -15.14
C GLN A 266 20.84 -0.92 -13.78
N ALA A 267 21.52 0.22 -13.67
CA ALA A 267 21.48 1.05 -12.46
C ALA A 267 20.05 1.53 -12.18
N LEU A 268 19.29 1.90 -13.21
CA LEU A 268 17.88 2.29 -13.10
C LEU A 268 17.00 1.16 -12.54
N GLU A 269 17.21 -0.08 -12.99
CA GLU A 269 16.46 -1.24 -12.48
C GLU A 269 16.73 -1.52 -11.00
N THR A 270 18.00 -1.37 -10.59
CA THR A 270 18.48 -1.73 -9.25
C THR A 270 18.40 -0.60 -8.23
N ALA A 271 18.12 0.64 -8.66
CA ALA A 271 18.01 1.82 -7.81
C ALA A 271 17.04 1.63 -6.63
N GLN A 272 17.37 2.14 -5.45
CA GLN A 272 16.57 1.96 -4.23
C GLN A 272 15.77 3.20 -3.83
N ASP A 273 16.01 4.32 -4.50
CA ASP A 273 15.35 5.60 -4.23
C ASP A 273 15.06 6.37 -5.52
N TYR A 274 14.21 7.40 -5.42
CA TYR A 274 13.70 8.16 -6.56
C TYR A 274 14.78 8.97 -7.28
N ASN A 275 15.75 9.52 -6.53
CA ASN A 275 16.84 10.31 -7.08
C ASN A 275 17.80 9.43 -7.88
N ALA A 276 18.16 8.26 -7.36
CA ALA A 276 18.98 7.29 -8.08
C ALA A 276 18.33 6.85 -9.42
N VAL A 277 17.01 6.68 -9.43
CA VAL A 277 16.26 6.40 -10.67
C VAL A 277 16.37 7.56 -11.66
N ALA A 278 16.17 8.80 -11.20
CA ALA A 278 16.26 10.00 -12.04
C ALA A 278 17.68 10.22 -12.60
N VAL A 279 18.71 10.07 -11.76
CA VAL A 279 20.13 10.19 -12.17
C VAL A 279 20.49 9.12 -13.20
N ALA A 280 20.10 7.87 -12.98
CA ALA A 280 20.36 6.79 -13.94
C ALA A 280 19.66 7.04 -15.28
N TYR A 281 18.42 7.57 -15.26
CA TYR A 281 17.68 7.95 -16.45
C TYR A 281 18.38 9.07 -17.25
N GLU A 282 18.74 10.17 -16.60
CA GLU A 282 19.42 11.28 -17.28
C GLU A 282 20.81 10.87 -17.80
N GLY A 283 21.52 10.01 -17.05
CA GLY A 283 22.76 9.37 -17.51
C GLY A 283 22.55 8.58 -18.81
N ALA A 284 21.62 7.62 -18.83
CA ALA A 284 21.32 6.81 -20.01
C ALA A 284 20.86 7.66 -21.22
N LYS A 285 20.13 8.76 -20.95
CA LYS A 285 19.67 9.70 -21.96
C LYS A 285 20.81 10.52 -22.56
N ALA A 286 21.79 10.97 -21.78
CA ALA A 286 22.98 11.63 -22.30
C ALA A 286 23.75 10.73 -23.27
N PHE A 287 23.81 9.42 -22.99
CA PHE A 287 24.40 8.44 -23.91
C PHE A 287 23.56 8.23 -25.18
N ASN A 288 22.23 8.33 -25.13
CA ASN A 288 21.40 8.35 -26.34
C ASN A 288 21.78 9.53 -27.26
N GLU A 289 21.98 10.73 -26.72
CA GLU A 289 22.38 11.90 -27.52
C GLU A 289 23.79 11.72 -28.14
N LYS A 290 24.72 11.14 -27.38
CA LYS A 290 26.06 10.80 -27.89
C LYS A 290 25.99 9.77 -29.03
N LEU A 291 25.19 8.72 -28.85
CA LEU A 291 24.96 7.70 -29.88
C LEU A 291 24.36 8.30 -31.15
N LYS A 292 23.36 9.17 -31.00
CA LYS A 292 22.72 9.87 -32.12
C LYS A 292 23.73 10.62 -32.98
N TYR A 293 24.61 11.41 -32.36
CA TYR A 293 25.66 12.14 -33.07
C TYR A 293 26.66 11.20 -33.79
N LEU A 294 27.14 10.18 -33.08
CA LEU A 294 28.11 9.24 -33.65
C LEU A 294 27.52 8.44 -34.81
N LEU A 295 26.30 7.95 -34.67
CA LEU A 295 25.62 7.18 -35.70
C LEU A 295 25.35 8.02 -36.94
N GLU A 296 24.95 9.29 -36.79
CA GLU A 296 24.75 10.18 -37.92
C GLU A 296 26.04 10.36 -38.75
N LEU A 297 27.18 10.53 -38.07
CA LEU A 297 28.48 10.59 -38.75
C LEU A 297 28.78 9.30 -39.54
N GLN A 298 28.54 8.13 -38.94
CA GLN A 298 28.79 6.85 -39.60
C GLN A 298 27.84 6.60 -40.77
N LYS A 299 26.56 6.93 -40.62
CA LYS A 299 25.56 6.85 -41.69
C LYS A 299 25.98 7.71 -42.89
N ASN A 300 26.45 8.94 -42.65
CA ASN A 300 26.92 9.84 -43.71
C ASN A 300 28.18 9.33 -44.42
N LYS A 301 29.16 8.77 -43.69
CA LYS A 301 30.34 8.14 -44.30
C LYS A 301 29.94 6.95 -45.18
N LEU A 302 29.03 6.10 -44.70
CA LEU A 302 28.57 4.95 -45.45
C LEU A 302 27.76 5.38 -46.68
N HIS A 303 26.89 6.38 -46.54
CA HIS A 303 26.11 6.95 -47.64
C HIS A 303 27.02 7.44 -48.77
N ALA A 304 28.00 8.30 -48.45
CA ALA A 304 28.94 8.84 -49.43
C ALA A 304 29.76 7.74 -50.12
N THR A 305 30.05 6.64 -49.41
CA THR A 305 30.73 5.48 -49.98
C THR A 305 29.83 4.72 -50.96
N LEU A 306 28.55 4.56 -50.64
CA LEU A 306 27.56 3.90 -51.48
C LEU A 306 27.16 4.74 -52.70
N GLU A 307 27.19 6.08 -52.62
CA GLU A 307 27.02 6.96 -53.78
C GLU A 307 28.17 6.81 -54.78
N ARG A 308 29.41 6.71 -54.28
CA ARG A 308 30.61 6.52 -55.12
C ARG A 308 30.69 5.12 -55.70
N GLN A 309 30.30 4.11 -54.93
CA GLN A 309 30.32 2.71 -55.32
C GLN A 309 29.03 2.02 -54.88
N PRO A 310 27.99 2.06 -55.73
CA PRO A 310 26.70 1.43 -55.45
C PRO A 310 26.83 -0.06 -55.15
N LEU A 311 25.84 -0.61 -54.42
CA LEU A 311 25.80 -2.04 -54.13
C LEU A 311 25.64 -2.86 -55.42
N THR A 312 26.37 -3.97 -55.53
CA THR A 312 26.06 -4.97 -56.56
C THR A 312 24.74 -5.66 -56.27
N LYS A 313 24.23 -6.45 -57.22
CA LYS A 313 22.98 -7.21 -57.03
C LYS A 313 23.09 -8.20 -55.86
N GLU A 314 24.23 -8.87 -55.73
CA GLU A 314 24.52 -9.82 -54.65
C GLU A 314 24.61 -9.08 -53.30
N GLU A 315 25.31 -7.95 -53.25
CA GLU A 315 25.41 -7.13 -52.03
C GLU A 315 24.06 -6.55 -51.62
N ALA A 316 23.24 -6.10 -52.58
CA ALA A 316 21.90 -5.58 -52.32
C ALA A 316 20.96 -6.67 -51.76
N ASN A 317 21.06 -7.91 -52.27
CA ASN A 317 20.32 -9.04 -51.73
C ASN A 317 20.75 -9.37 -50.29
N ALA A 318 22.06 -9.42 -50.02
CA ALA A 318 22.58 -9.65 -48.68
C ALA A 318 22.24 -8.52 -47.70
N ALA A 319 22.21 -7.26 -48.16
CA ALA A 319 21.76 -6.12 -47.38
C ALA A 319 20.26 -6.21 -47.03
N ASN A 320 19.42 -6.66 -47.97
CA ASN A 320 18.01 -6.94 -47.72
C ASN A 320 17.82 -8.02 -46.64
N GLU A 321 18.58 -9.13 -46.70
CA GLU A 321 18.56 -10.17 -45.67
C GLU A 321 19.03 -9.63 -44.30
N ALA A 322 20.11 -8.83 -44.27
CA ALA A 322 20.61 -8.21 -43.06
C ALA A 322 19.58 -7.28 -42.40
N MET A 323 18.86 -6.48 -43.19
CA MET A 323 17.75 -5.63 -42.73
C MET A 323 16.57 -6.45 -42.23
N ALA A 324 16.25 -7.57 -42.91
CA ALA A 324 15.21 -8.48 -42.45
C ALA A 324 15.52 -9.06 -41.05
N THR A 325 16.75 -9.50 -40.80
CA THR A 325 17.17 -9.98 -39.47
C THR A 325 17.08 -8.89 -38.39
N ILE A 326 17.39 -7.62 -38.72
CA ILE A 326 17.22 -6.52 -37.76
C ILE A 326 15.73 -6.33 -37.45
N ALA A 327 14.88 -6.38 -38.48
CA ALA A 327 13.43 -6.21 -38.34
C ALA A 327 12.76 -7.37 -37.58
N GLU A 328 13.30 -8.59 -37.60
CA GLU A 328 12.78 -9.75 -36.87
C GLU A 328 12.74 -9.54 -35.35
N ILE A 329 13.65 -8.73 -34.79
CA ILE A 329 13.64 -8.37 -33.36
C ILE A 329 12.30 -7.73 -32.94
N ALA A 330 11.61 -7.05 -33.87
CA ALA A 330 10.30 -6.49 -33.60
C ALA A 330 9.26 -7.56 -33.22
N ILE A 331 9.38 -8.77 -33.77
CA ILE A 331 8.47 -9.89 -33.48
C ILE A 331 8.61 -10.26 -32.02
N ASP A 332 9.84 -10.44 -31.54
CA ASP A 332 10.13 -10.77 -30.14
C ASP A 332 9.64 -9.68 -29.19
N ASP A 333 9.91 -8.40 -29.50
CA ASP A 333 9.43 -7.26 -28.72
C ASP A 333 7.89 -7.23 -28.66
N GLY A 334 7.24 -7.48 -29.80
CA GLY A 334 5.79 -7.56 -29.92
C GLY A 334 5.18 -8.69 -29.10
N GLU A 335 5.77 -9.89 -29.15
CA GLU A 335 5.32 -11.04 -28.36
C GLU A 335 5.50 -10.80 -26.86
N GLN A 336 6.62 -10.24 -26.44
CA GLN A 336 6.87 -9.90 -25.04
C GLN A 336 5.88 -8.85 -24.54
N CYS A 337 5.60 -7.81 -25.34
CA CYS A 337 4.61 -6.78 -25.01
C CYS A 337 3.21 -7.38 -24.89
N TRP A 338 2.78 -8.18 -25.86
CA TRP A 338 1.47 -8.82 -25.85
C TRP A 338 1.30 -9.74 -24.63
N ARG A 339 2.28 -10.60 -24.33
CA ARG A 339 2.24 -11.49 -23.13
C ARG A 339 2.18 -10.69 -21.83
N TYR A 340 2.96 -9.61 -21.73
CA TYR A 340 2.95 -8.75 -20.56
C TYR A 340 1.58 -8.12 -20.34
N LEU A 341 0.98 -7.53 -21.39
CA LEU A 341 -0.32 -6.85 -21.29
C LEU A 341 -1.48 -7.84 -21.13
N GLN A 342 -1.37 -9.05 -21.66
CA GLN A 342 -2.31 -10.14 -21.37
C GLN A 342 -2.29 -10.48 -19.87
N THR A 343 -1.11 -10.56 -19.26
CA THR A 343 -0.96 -10.82 -17.82
C THR A 343 -1.63 -9.71 -17.01
N VAL A 344 -1.30 -8.45 -17.31
CA VAL A 344 -1.90 -7.27 -16.69
C VAL A 344 -3.43 -7.28 -16.81
N ASN A 345 -3.97 -7.52 -18.01
CA ASN A 345 -5.40 -7.59 -18.25
C ASN A 345 -6.06 -8.73 -17.45
N SER A 346 -5.39 -9.89 -17.34
CA SER A 346 -5.92 -11.03 -16.58
C SER A 346 -5.98 -10.77 -15.08
N GLU A 347 -4.98 -10.07 -14.53
CA GLU A 347 -4.95 -9.69 -13.11
C GLU A 347 -6.03 -8.65 -12.78
N ILE A 348 -6.29 -7.70 -13.69
CA ILE A 348 -7.31 -6.65 -13.50
C ILE A 348 -8.74 -7.22 -13.63
N SER A 349 -8.98 -8.03 -14.66
CA SER A 349 -10.31 -8.59 -14.95
C SER A 349 -10.69 -9.76 -14.05
N GLY A 350 -9.70 -10.40 -13.41
CA GLY A 350 -9.88 -11.66 -12.68
C GLY A 350 -10.20 -12.85 -13.59
N LYS A 351 -10.06 -12.68 -14.92
CA LYS A 351 -10.31 -13.70 -15.93
C LYS A 351 -9.08 -13.83 -16.83
N TYR A 352 -8.58 -15.04 -16.99
CA TYR A 352 -7.52 -15.31 -17.95
C TYR A 352 -8.15 -15.69 -19.29
N GLU A 353 -8.01 -14.80 -20.28
CA GLU A 353 -8.43 -15.07 -21.66
C GLU A 353 -7.24 -15.64 -22.45
N GLU A 354 -7.40 -16.85 -22.99
CA GLU A 354 -6.42 -17.45 -23.90
C GLU A 354 -6.54 -16.77 -25.28
N GLY A 355 -5.45 -16.17 -25.74
CA GLY A 355 -5.38 -15.61 -27.08
C GLY A 355 -5.33 -16.69 -28.18
N PRO A 356 -5.56 -16.32 -29.46
CA PRO A 356 -5.56 -17.29 -30.54
C PRO A 356 -4.14 -17.80 -30.81
N GLY A 357 -3.94 -19.11 -30.73
CA GLY A 357 -2.84 -19.79 -31.42
C GLY A 357 -1.65 -20.31 -30.60
N VAL A 358 -1.70 -20.34 -29.26
CA VAL A 358 -0.63 -21.02 -28.47
C VAL A 358 -1.24 -21.96 -27.42
N SER A 359 -1.32 -23.25 -27.74
CA SER A 359 -1.83 -24.33 -26.88
C SER A 359 -0.85 -24.75 -25.76
N THR A 360 -0.06 -23.83 -25.19
CA THR A 360 0.89 -24.14 -24.09
C THR A 360 0.41 -23.69 -22.70
N GLY A 361 -0.77 -23.06 -22.60
CA GLY A 361 -1.32 -22.50 -21.35
C GLY A 361 -1.59 -23.51 -20.23
N LYS A 362 -1.90 -24.76 -20.56
CA LYS A 362 -2.13 -25.82 -19.54
C LYS A 362 -0.85 -26.15 -18.76
N ALA A 363 0.31 -26.12 -19.43
CA ALA A 363 1.61 -26.39 -18.82
C ALA A 363 2.10 -25.22 -17.95
N LEU A 364 1.82 -23.96 -18.35
CA LEU A 364 2.22 -22.79 -17.56
C LEU A 364 1.37 -22.64 -16.28
N ARG A 365 0.06 -22.90 -16.35
CA ARG A 365 -0.81 -22.99 -15.16
C ARG A 365 -0.37 -24.12 -14.23
N GLN A 366 0.03 -25.28 -14.76
CA GLN A 366 0.61 -26.36 -13.95
C GLN A 366 1.95 -25.96 -13.33
N MET A 367 2.85 -25.30 -14.06
CA MET A 367 4.15 -24.87 -13.53
C MET A 367 4.06 -23.77 -12.45
N LEU A 368 3.12 -22.83 -12.58
CA LEU A 368 2.91 -21.78 -11.59
C LEU A 368 2.19 -22.30 -10.33
N THR A 369 1.29 -23.28 -10.46
CA THR A 369 0.59 -23.88 -9.32
C THR A 369 1.42 -24.96 -8.60
N THR A 370 2.27 -25.72 -9.30
CA THR A 370 3.10 -26.78 -8.69
C THR A 370 4.29 -26.24 -7.89
N LYS A 371 4.73 -25.00 -8.11
CA LYS A 371 5.82 -24.39 -7.29
C LYS A 371 5.39 -23.91 -5.90
N LYS A 372 4.12 -24.07 -5.49
CA LYS A 372 3.66 -23.61 -4.17
C LYS A 372 2.93 -24.63 -3.30
N LYS A 373 3.02 -25.94 -3.60
CA LYS A 373 2.50 -26.98 -2.70
C LYS A 373 3.44 -28.19 -2.61
N ALA A 374 4.31 -28.17 -1.60
CA ALA A 374 4.67 -29.37 -0.86
C ALA A 374 4.30 -29.11 0.61
N GLY A 375 3.32 -29.84 1.14
CA GLY A 375 2.87 -29.72 2.54
C GLY A 375 1.36 -29.94 2.75
N THR A 376 0.93 -31.19 2.54
CA THR A 376 -0.20 -31.96 3.14
C THR A 376 -1.45 -31.29 3.76
N ALA A 377 -2.58 -31.80 3.23
CA ALA A 377 -3.80 -32.30 3.90
C ALA A 377 -5.00 -31.36 4.21
N GLU A 378 -6.06 -31.62 3.43
CA GLU A 378 -7.48 -31.77 3.81
C GLU A 378 -8.22 -30.63 4.53
N SER A 379 -8.95 -29.82 3.75
CA SER A 379 -10.42 -29.75 3.78
C SER A 379 -10.90 -28.78 2.70
N GLY A 380 -12.09 -29.04 2.16
CA GLY A 380 -12.63 -28.35 0.99
C GLY A 380 -12.97 -26.89 1.28
N GLU A 381 -12.15 -25.99 0.75
CA GLU A 381 -12.55 -24.64 0.37
C GLU A 381 -12.05 -24.44 -1.06
N ALA A 382 -12.93 -23.88 -1.91
CA ALA A 382 -12.55 -23.46 -3.25
C ALA A 382 -11.25 -22.66 -3.16
N ILE A 383 -10.22 -23.09 -3.89
CA ILE A 383 -8.93 -22.41 -3.93
C ILE A 383 -9.21 -20.99 -4.47
N ILE A 384 -9.42 -20.04 -3.56
CA ILE A 384 -9.50 -18.62 -3.88
C ILE A 384 -8.13 -18.28 -4.42
N ASN A 385 -8.06 -18.05 -5.73
CA ASN A 385 -6.87 -17.51 -6.35
C ASN A 385 -6.65 -16.15 -5.67
N PRO A 386 -5.52 -15.91 -4.96
CA PRO A 386 -5.31 -14.66 -4.23
C PRO A 386 -5.40 -13.41 -5.14
N ASP A 387 -5.20 -13.61 -6.45
CA ASP A 387 -5.32 -12.58 -7.49
C ASP A 387 -6.79 -12.25 -7.85
N SER A 388 -7.76 -13.15 -7.60
CA SER A 388 -9.20 -12.85 -7.78
C SER A 388 -9.79 -12.02 -6.64
N ALA A 389 -9.13 -11.99 -5.47
CA ALA A 389 -9.57 -11.21 -4.32
C ALA A 389 -9.35 -9.70 -4.51
N VAL A 390 -8.26 -9.31 -5.18
CA VAL A 390 -7.90 -7.90 -5.43
C VAL A 390 -8.93 -7.21 -6.32
N ALA A 391 -9.24 -7.80 -7.48
CA ALA A 391 -10.24 -7.25 -8.40
C ALA A 391 -11.64 -7.20 -7.76
N THR A 392 -11.99 -8.20 -6.94
CA THR A 392 -13.28 -8.26 -6.24
C THR A 392 -13.45 -7.12 -5.24
N GLY A 393 -12.43 -6.84 -4.42
CA GLY A 393 -12.46 -5.74 -3.46
C GLY A 393 -12.56 -4.38 -4.15
N VAL A 394 -11.76 -4.14 -5.19
CA VAL A 394 -11.81 -2.89 -5.95
C VAL A 394 -13.15 -2.72 -6.65
N LYS A 395 -13.72 -3.78 -7.23
CA LYS A 395 -15.05 -3.75 -7.83
C LYS A 395 -16.16 -3.43 -6.83
N HIS A 396 -16.02 -3.85 -5.58
CA HIS A 396 -17.00 -3.57 -4.52
C HIS A 396 -16.98 -2.10 -4.08
N TYR A 397 -15.79 -1.56 -3.79
CA TYR A 397 -15.64 -0.20 -3.24
C TYR A 397 -15.47 0.89 -4.30
N PHE A 398 -15.07 0.55 -5.52
CA PHE A 398 -14.72 1.49 -6.59
C PHE A 398 -15.20 0.97 -7.96
N SER A 399 -16.48 0.60 -8.07
CA SER A 399 -17.03 -0.07 -9.26
C SER A 399 -16.77 0.68 -10.57
N GLU A 400 -17.03 1.99 -10.61
CA GLU A 400 -16.81 2.80 -11.82
C GLU A 400 -15.32 2.91 -12.17
N ARG A 401 -14.46 3.01 -11.16
CA ARG A 401 -13.00 3.02 -11.38
C ARG A 401 -12.49 1.68 -11.89
N TRP A 402 -12.97 0.58 -11.32
CA TRP A 402 -12.63 -0.76 -11.79
C TRP A 402 -12.99 -0.93 -13.26
N HIS A 403 -14.21 -0.55 -13.67
CA HIS A 403 -14.65 -0.62 -15.06
C HIS A 403 -13.74 0.19 -16.01
N HIS A 404 -13.35 1.40 -15.60
CA HIS A 404 -12.44 2.21 -16.41
C HIS A 404 -11.02 1.61 -16.51
N ILE A 405 -10.49 1.07 -15.40
CA ILE A 405 -9.19 0.39 -15.37
C ILE A 405 -9.20 -0.85 -16.25
N ASP A 406 -10.25 -1.67 -16.15
CA ASP A 406 -10.45 -2.89 -16.95
C ASP A 406 -10.53 -2.58 -18.45
N ASN A 407 -11.33 -1.58 -18.84
CA ASN A 407 -11.44 -1.17 -20.23
C ASN A 407 -10.10 -0.65 -20.77
N THR A 408 -9.39 0.20 -20.01
CA THR A 408 -8.08 0.74 -20.43
C THR A 408 -7.05 -0.38 -20.58
N ALA A 409 -7.03 -1.36 -19.68
CA ALA A 409 -6.13 -2.52 -19.78
C ALA A 409 -6.44 -3.37 -21.03
N ARG A 410 -7.73 -3.60 -21.30
CA ARG A 410 -8.19 -4.33 -22.49
C ARG A 410 -7.78 -3.60 -23.77
N GLU A 411 -7.98 -2.29 -23.85
CA GLU A 411 -7.58 -1.47 -25.00
C GLU A 411 -6.09 -1.59 -25.30
N HIS A 412 -5.22 -1.49 -24.28
CA HIS A 412 -3.78 -1.67 -24.46
C HIS A 412 -3.42 -3.09 -24.92
N TRP A 413 -4.08 -4.12 -24.38
CA TRP A 413 -3.85 -5.50 -24.78
C TRP A 413 -4.26 -5.76 -26.23
N THR A 414 -5.45 -5.30 -26.64
CA THR A 414 -5.92 -5.41 -28.04
C THR A 414 -5.00 -4.65 -28.99
N LYS A 415 -4.59 -3.42 -28.62
CA LYS A 415 -3.62 -2.65 -29.40
C LYS A 415 -2.29 -3.40 -29.57
N ALA A 416 -1.81 -4.08 -28.52
CA ALA A 416 -0.59 -4.89 -28.60
C ALA A 416 -0.74 -6.10 -29.52
N GLN A 417 -1.92 -6.73 -29.54
CA GLN A 417 -2.24 -7.79 -30.49
C GLN A 417 -2.20 -7.28 -31.94
N ASP A 418 -2.86 -6.16 -32.22
CA ASP A 418 -2.88 -5.55 -33.56
C ASP A 418 -1.46 -5.18 -34.04
N MET A 419 -0.62 -4.66 -33.14
CA MET A 419 0.77 -4.35 -33.45
C MET A 419 1.58 -5.61 -33.74
N LEU A 420 1.41 -6.69 -32.95
CA LEU A 420 2.07 -7.97 -33.20
C LEU A 420 1.72 -8.53 -34.58
N GLU A 421 0.44 -8.45 -34.98
CA GLU A 421 0.00 -8.87 -36.32
C GLU A 421 0.64 -8.00 -37.42
N LYS A 422 0.71 -6.68 -37.24
CA LYS A 422 1.41 -5.77 -38.18
C LYS A 422 2.90 -6.07 -38.27
N VAL A 423 3.52 -6.42 -37.16
CA VAL A 423 4.95 -6.77 -37.12
C VAL A 423 5.23 -8.11 -37.78
N ARG A 424 4.31 -9.09 -37.72
CA ARG A 424 4.45 -10.37 -38.43
C ARG A 424 4.33 -10.27 -39.95
N LYS A 425 3.76 -9.19 -40.49
CA LYS A 425 3.70 -8.99 -41.95
C LYS A 425 5.09 -8.81 -42.54
N GLY A 426 5.44 -9.65 -43.52
CA GLY A 426 6.72 -9.55 -44.24
C GLY A 426 6.82 -8.26 -45.07
N ALA A 427 8.06 -7.80 -45.28
CA ALA A 427 8.36 -6.67 -46.14
C ALA A 427 9.63 -6.95 -46.95
N LYS A 428 9.77 -6.28 -48.09
CA LYS A 428 11.04 -6.24 -48.83
C LYS A 428 11.79 -4.99 -48.41
N TYR A 429 13.05 -5.15 -48.01
CA TYR A 429 13.89 -4.06 -47.52
C TYR A 429 14.86 -3.62 -48.61
N LYS A 430 14.97 -2.31 -48.80
CA LYS A 430 15.87 -1.68 -49.77
C LYS A 430 16.39 -0.37 -49.18
N LEU A 431 17.62 -0.01 -49.53
CA LEU A 431 18.15 1.32 -49.24
C LEU A 431 17.55 2.30 -50.26
N ASP A 432 16.41 2.89 -49.89
CA ASP A 432 15.54 3.65 -50.80
C ASP A 432 15.27 5.09 -50.35
N LYS A 433 15.93 5.54 -49.29
CA LYS A 433 15.77 6.90 -48.76
C LYS A 433 16.74 7.89 -49.41
N ASP A 434 16.33 9.16 -49.44
CA ASP A 434 17.23 10.30 -49.64
C ASP A 434 18.16 10.39 -48.42
N GLY A 435 19.33 9.76 -48.53
CA GLY A 435 20.27 9.52 -47.43
C GLY A 435 20.51 8.03 -47.16
N PHE A 436 21.04 7.69 -45.98
CA PHE A 436 21.24 6.29 -45.59
C PHE A 436 20.05 5.76 -44.78
N GLY A 437 19.33 4.78 -45.33
CA GLY A 437 18.26 4.08 -44.61
C GLY A 437 17.30 3.33 -45.53
N SER A 438 16.32 2.67 -44.92
CA SER A 438 15.25 1.95 -45.62
C SER A 438 13.88 2.33 -45.08
N THR A 439 12.98 2.74 -45.97
CA THR A 439 11.60 3.10 -45.62
C THR A 439 10.85 1.95 -44.95
N ALA A 440 11.06 0.71 -45.43
CA ALA A 440 10.46 -0.48 -44.85
C ALA A 440 11.02 -0.81 -43.45
N LEU A 441 12.33 -0.62 -43.23
CA LEU A 441 12.96 -0.84 -41.93
C LEU A 441 12.52 0.23 -40.92
N ASP A 442 12.36 1.48 -41.35
CA ASP A 442 11.86 2.55 -40.51
C ASP A 442 10.42 2.32 -40.08
N ALA A 443 9.57 1.79 -40.97
CA ALA A 443 8.22 1.38 -40.60
C ALA A 443 8.24 0.30 -39.48
N LYS A 444 9.15 -0.68 -39.55
CA LYS A 444 9.33 -1.68 -38.49
C LYS A 444 9.91 -1.09 -37.20
N THR A 445 10.83 -0.14 -37.31
CA THR A 445 11.43 0.56 -36.17
C THR A 445 10.37 1.39 -35.44
N ASN A 446 9.52 2.11 -36.18
CA ASN A 446 8.41 2.86 -35.61
C ASN A 446 7.41 1.93 -34.90
N LEU A 447 7.11 0.76 -35.46
CA LEU A 447 6.30 -0.26 -34.76
C LEU A 447 6.96 -0.73 -33.46
N ARG A 448 8.28 -0.95 -33.43
CA ARG A 448 8.99 -1.29 -32.17
C ARG A 448 8.89 -0.17 -31.14
N VAL A 449 9.02 1.09 -31.55
CA VAL A 449 8.84 2.26 -30.67
C VAL A 449 7.42 2.33 -30.12
N GLU A 450 6.40 2.10 -30.95
CA GLU A 450 5.00 2.05 -30.52
C GLU A 450 4.72 0.88 -29.56
N ILE A 451 5.35 -0.27 -29.78
CA ILE A 451 5.28 -1.43 -28.90
C ILE A 451 5.87 -1.09 -27.52
N ALA A 452 7.05 -0.49 -27.47
CA ALA A 452 7.69 -0.08 -26.22
C ALA A 452 6.84 0.96 -25.47
N ARG A 453 6.28 1.94 -26.19
CA ARG A 453 5.36 2.94 -25.62
C ARG A 453 4.10 2.28 -25.05
N THR A 454 3.46 1.42 -25.83
CA THR A 454 2.22 0.73 -25.42
C THR A 454 2.47 -0.19 -24.21
N LYS A 455 3.61 -0.88 -24.15
CA LYS A 455 4.01 -1.68 -22.98
C LYS A 455 4.14 -0.80 -21.72
N THR A 456 4.72 0.38 -21.87
CA THR A 456 4.97 1.33 -20.77
C THR A 456 3.67 1.93 -20.26
N GLU A 457 2.86 2.48 -21.18
CA GLU A 457 1.56 3.07 -20.87
C GLU A 457 0.59 2.02 -20.30
N GLY A 458 0.57 0.82 -20.89
CA GLY A 458 -0.25 -0.31 -20.46
C GLY A 458 0.12 -0.89 -19.09
N SER A 459 1.21 -0.44 -18.46
CA SER A 459 1.51 -0.74 -17.05
C SER A 459 0.72 0.13 -16.05
N SER A 460 0.22 1.29 -16.50
CA SER A 460 -0.49 2.26 -15.66
C SER A 460 -1.79 1.70 -15.04
N PRO A 461 -2.68 1.01 -15.79
CA PRO A 461 -3.89 0.41 -15.22
C PRO A 461 -3.61 -0.55 -14.05
N PHE A 462 -2.55 -1.35 -14.15
CA PHE A 462 -2.16 -2.27 -13.08
C PHE A 462 -1.72 -1.53 -11.81
N LYS A 463 -0.93 -0.46 -11.96
CA LYS A 463 -0.52 0.37 -10.81
C LYS A 463 -1.70 1.10 -10.19
N LEU A 464 -2.64 1.55 -11.01
CA LEU A 464 -3.86 2.18 -10.52
C LEU A 464 -4.73 1.18 -9.74
N LEU A 465 -4.88 -0.06 -10.22
CA LEU A 465 -5.56 -1.14 -9.49
C LEU A 465 -4.90 -1.38 -8.13
N ARG A 466 -3.57 -1.43 -8.09
CA ARG A 466 -2.81 -1.64 -6.85
C ARG A 466 -3.08 -0.52 -5.84
N TYR A 467 -3.07 0.74 -6.28
CA TYR A 467 -3.45 1.89 -5.46
C TYR A 467 -4.85 1.73 -4.86
N PHE A 468 -5.87 1.44 -5.69
CA PHE A 468 -7.23 1.26 -5.20
C PHE A 468 -7.35 0.09 -4.22
N ASN A 469 -6.64 -1.01 -4.46
CA ASN A 469 -6.60 -2.14 -3.54
C ASN A 469 -5.98 -1.78 -2.17
N ARG A 470 -5.03 -0.84 -2.12
CA ARG A 470 -4.55 -0.30 -0.83
C ARG A 470 -5.67 0.41 -0.09
N LEU A 471 -6.44 1.25 -0.79
CA LEU A 471 -7.57 1.97 -0.20
C LEU A 471 -8.72 1.04 0.22
N VAL A 472 -8.97 -0.04 -0.50
CA VAL A 472 -9.97 -1.06 -0.10
C VAL A 472 -9.68 -1.58 1.30
N LYS A 473 -8.43 -1.95 1.59
CA LYS A 473 -8.03 -2.46 2.92
C LYS A 473 -8.25 -1.42 4.03
N GLU A 474 -8.06 -0.15 3.70
CA GLU A 474 -8.34 0.94 4.62
C GLU A 474 -9.84 1.07 4.87
N PHE A 475 -10.67 1.00 3.82
CA PHE A 475 -12.12 1.11 3.93
C PHE A 475 -12.73 -0.08 4.69
N GLU A 476 -12.21 -1.29 4.49
CA GLU A 476 -12.59 -2.47 5.27
C GLU A 476 -12.26 -2.28 6.76
N SER A 477 -11.08 -1.71 7.06
CA SER A 477 -10.68 -1.40 8.44
C SER A 477 -11.60 -0.35 9.07
N TYR A 478 -12.03 0.65 8.29
CA TYR A 478 -12.98 1.67 8.74
C TYR A 478 -14.37 1.09 9.00
N ASP A 479 -14.85 0.21 8.14
CA ASP A 479 -16.14 -0.45 8.32
C ASP A 479 -16.15 -1.31 9.60
N GLU A 480 -15.08 -2.06 9.86
CA GLU A 480 -14.94 -2.87 11.07
C GLU A 480 -14.90 -2.02 12.34
N MET A 481 -14.16 -0.90 12.31
CA MET A 481 -14.14 0.08 13.38
C MET A 481 -15.56 0.60 13.68
N LEU A 482 -16.33 0.96 12.63
CA LEU A 482 -17.68 1.47 12.81
C LEU A 482 -18.65 0.41 13.35
N LYS A 483 -18.55 -0.86 12.93
CA LYS A 483 -19.37 -1.94 13.51
C LYS A 483 -19.24 -1.97 15.04
N THR A 484 -18.03 -1.84 15.56
CA THR A 484 -17.77 -1.79 17.01
C THR A 484 -18.51 -0.63 17.69
N VAL A 485 -18.52 0.56 17.08
CA VAL A 485 -19.22 1.74 17.61
C VAL A 485 -20.74 1.55 17.65
N PHE A 486 -21.31 0.89 16.64
CA PHE A 486 -22.76 0.70 16.51
C PHE A 486 -23.32 -0.50 17.29
N VAL A 487 -22.48 -1.44 17.71
CA VAL A 487 -22.86 -2.51 18.65
C VAL A 487 -22.98 -1.99 20.09
N TYR A 488 -22.30 -0.88 20.40
CA TYR A 488 -22.33 -0.27 21.73
C TYR A 488 -23.70 0.31 22.10
N GLN A 489 -24.11 0.14 23.37
CA GLN A 489 -25.36 0.72 23.88
C GLN A 489 -25.17 2.19 24.28
N HIS A 490 -25.58 3.10 23.41
CA HIS A 490 -25.52 4.55 23.63
C HIS A 490 -26.67 5.05 24.51
N ARG A 491 -26.44 6.10 25.31
CA ARG A 491 -27.50 6.73 26.12
C ARG A 491 -28.56 7.35 25.21
N GLN A 492 -29.83 7.12 25.55
CA GLN A 492 -30.95 7.73 24.84
C GLN A 492 -30.87 9.27 24.94
N GLY A 493 -30.92 9.96 23.80
CA GLY A 493 -30.87 11.43 23.74
C GLY A 493 -29.48 12.07 23.80
N SER A 494 -28.39 11.29 23.95
CA SER A 494 -27.01 11.78 23.93
C SER A 494 -26.76 12.66 22.69
N GLN A 495 -26.09 13.79 22.89
CA GLN A 495 -25.71 14.71 21.81
C GLN A 495 -24.63 14.07 20.94
N GLU A 496 -23.69 13.34 21.55
CA GLU A 496 -22.64 12.56 20.92
C GLU A 496 -23.24 11.49 20.01
N TRP A 497 -24.24 10.75 20.49
CA TRP A 497 -24.91 9.73 19.67
C TRP A 497 -25.66 10.32 18.48
N ARG A 498 -26.29 11.49 18.64
CA ARG A 498 -26.89 12.22 17.51
C ARG A 498 -25.84 12.60 16.47
N GLN A 499 -24.68 13.11 16.90
CA GLN A 499 -23.59 13.45 16.00
C GLN A 499 -22.97 12.24 15.32
N ILE A 500 -22.79 11.11 16.02
CA ILE A 500 -22.28 9.85 15.44
C ILE A 500 -23.17 9.39 14.30
N ARG A 501 -24.50 9.47 14.44
CA ARG A 501 -25.44 9.11 13.36
C ARG A 501 -25.30 10.01 12.13
N THR A 502 -25.24 11.33 12.32
CA THR A 502 -25.01 12.27 11.20
C THR A 502 -23.66 12.04 10.52
N LEU A 503 -22.61 11.73 11.29
CA LEU A 503 -21.29 11.42 10.72
C LEU A 503 -21.30 10.07 9.98
N LYS A 504 -22.10 9.10 10.41
CA LYS A 504 -22.27 7.83 9.68
C LYS A 504 -22.95 8.03 8.33
N GLU A 505 -23.99 8.86 8.27
CA GLU A 505 -24.63 9.24 7.01
C GLU A 505 -23.63 9.93 6.07
N LYS A 506 -22.78 10.83 6.61
CA LYS A 506 -21.70 11.45 5.84
C LYS A 506 -20.68 10.42 5.34
N PHE A 507 -20.27 9.48 6.20
CA PHE A 507 -19.35 8.41 5.84
C PHE A 507 -19.90 7.54 4.70
N ASP A 508 -21.16 7.11 4.79
CA ASP A 508 -21.81 6.30 3.75
C ASP A 508 -21.98 7.09 2.44
N SER A 509 -22.34 8.36 2.53
CA SER A 509 -22.45 9.25 1.37
C SER A 509 -21.10 9.43 0.67
N GLU A 510 -20.02 9.65 1.41
CA GLU A 510 -18.67 9.78 0.83
C GLU A 510 -18.17 8.46 0.25
N LYS A 511 -18.48 7.31 0.86
CA LYS A 511 -18.18 6.00 0.26
C LYS A 511 -18.91 5.80 -1.06
N ALA A 512 -20.19 6.18 -1.15
CA ALA A 512 -20.96 6.12 -2.39
C ALA A 512 -20.33 7.03 -3.45
N ARG A 513 -19.96 8.27 -3.11
CA ARG A 513 -19.26 9.20 -4.01
C ARG A 513 -17.93 8.65 -4.50
N ALA A 514 -17.15 8.02 -3.61
CA ALA A 514 -15.89 7.39 -3.98
C ALA A 514 -16.10 6.21 -4.94
N ARG A 515 -17.16 5.41 -4.69
CA ARG A 515 -17.53 4.24 -5.50
C ARG A 515 -17.94 4.61 -6.92
N ASP A 516 -18.77 5.65 -7.03
CA ASP A 516 -19.40 6.11 -8.27
C ASP A 516 -18.56 7.20 -8.96
N SER A 517 -17.35 7.47 -8.48
CA SER A 517 -16.51 8.51 -9.01
C SER A 517 -16.13 8.23 -10.48
N GLU A 518 -16.23 9.27 -11.32
CA GLU A 518 -15.83 9.23 -12.73
C GLU A 518 -14.35 9.55 -12.97
N THR A 519 -13.65 10.07 -11.97
CA THR A 519 -12.24 10.49 -12.10
C THR A 519 -11.40 10.01 -10.92
N SER A 520 -10.20 9.49 -11.20
CA SER A 520 -9.33 8.99 -10.13
C SER A 520 -8.79 10.10 -9.23
N GLY A 521 -8.70 11.33 -9.74
CA GLY A 521 -8.13 12.47 -9.01
C GLY A 521 -8.96 12.99 -7.84
N VAL A 522 -10.26 12.67 -7.76
CA VAL A 522 -11.09 13.08 -6.59
C VAL A 522 -11.08 12.05 -5.47
N VAL A 523 -10.66 10.81 -5.75
CA VAL A 523 -10.67 9.69 -4.79
C VAL A 523 -9.80 9.96 -3.55
N PRO A 524 -8.58 10.53 -3.66
CA PRO A 524 -7.80 10.87 -2.46
C PRO A 524 -8.57 11.77 -1.50
N GLY A 525 -9.30 12.78 -2.01
CA GLY A 525 -10.10 13.69 -1.20
C GLY A 525 -11.28 12.99 -0.50
N HIS A 526 -11.96 12.07 -1.18
CA HIS A 526 -12.99 11.24 -0.56
C HIS A 526 -12.39 10.33 0.52
N ALA A 527 -11.26 9.69 0.26
CA ALA A 527 -10.59 8.82 1.21
C ALA A 527 -10.15 9.58 2.49
N ASP A 528 -9.62 10.80 2.35
CA ASP A 528 -9.29 11.67 3.50
C ASP A 528 -10.55 12.05 4.29
N THR A 529 -11.63 12.42 3.60
CA THR A 529 -12.89 12.78 4.26
C THR A 529 -13.46 11.59 5.04
N ILE A 530 -13.40 10.39 4.47
CA ILE A 530 -13.83 9.13 5.10
C ILE A 530 -13.00 8.87 6.36
N LEU A 531 -11.66 8.88 6.24
CA LEU A 531 -10.75 8.67 7.38
C LEU A 531 -10.99 9.68 8.50
N ARG A 532 -11.04 10.99 8.20
CA ARG A 532 -11.32 12.03 9.20
C ARG A 532 -12.68 11.85 9.86
N THR A 533 -13.68 11.43 9.10
CA THR A 533 -15.03 11.16 9.62
C THR A 533 -15.00 9.97 10.59
N CYS A 534 -14.29 8.89 10.25
CA CYS A 534 -14.09 7.74 11.14
C CYS A 534 -13.39 8.12 12.44
N LEU A 535 -12.28 8.87 12.36
CA LEU A 535 -11.55 9.32 13.56
C LEU A 535 -12.42 10.19 14.47
N LYS A 536 -13.25 11.05 13.88
CA LYS A 536 -14.20 11.88 14.64
C LYS A 536 -15.30 11.04 15.30
N ILE A 537 -15.87 10.06 14.57
CA ILE A 537 -16.85 9.12 15.15
C ILE A 537 -16.22 8.39 16.34
N TRP A 538 -14.99 7.90 16.18
CA TRP A 538 -14.30 7.18 17.24
C TRP A 538 -14.04 8.05 18.47
N THR A 539 -13.60 9.30 18.28
CA THR A 539 -13.40 10.25 19.39
C THR A 539 -14.69 10.53 20.15
N LEU A 540 -15.82 10.69 19.44
CA LEU A 540 -17.14 10.85 20.09
C LEU A 540 -17.56 9.60 20.85
N PHE A 541 -17.27 8.42 20.29
CA PHE A 541 -17.53 7.13 20.95
C PHE A 541 -16.71 6.97 22.24
N GLU A 542 -15.40 7.30 22.21
CA GLU A 542 -14.54 7.31 23.38
C GLU A 542 -15.08 8.23 24.48
N SER A 543 -15.52 9.44 24.11
CA SER A 543 -16.11 10.41 25.03
C SER A 543 -17.40 9.91 25.67
N GLU A 544 -18.33 9.37 24.88
CA GLU A 544 -19.61 8.84 25.40
C GLU A 544 -19.38 7.62 26.30
N ARG A 545 -18.47 6.73 25.93
CA ARG A 545 -18.09 5.57 26.76
C ARG A 545 -17.50 6.00 28.09
N SER A 546 -16.60 6.98 28.08
CA SER A 546 -16.01 7.54 29.31
C SER A 546 -17.08 8.18 30.21
N ALA A 547 -17.98 8.98 29.63
CA ALA A 547 -19.05 9.65 30.36
C ALA A 547 -20.03 8.66 31.01
N GLN A 548 -20.38 7.56 30.34
CA GLN A 548 -21.22 6.51 30.91
C GLN A 548 -20.55 5.80 32.09
N LEU A 549 -19.25 5.49 31.97
CA LEU A 549 -18.50 4.87 33.06
C LEU A 549 -18.39 5.81 34.27
N LYS A 550 -18.10 7.10 34.06
CA LYS A 550 -18.09 8.10 35.14
C LYS A 550 -19.46 8.23 35.82
N GLN A 551 -20.54 8.28 35.05
CA GLN A 551 -21.90 8.33 35.60
C GLN A 551 -22.24 7.10 36.46
N ALA A 552 -21.78 5.90 36.05
CA ALA A 552 -21.95 4.69 36.85
C ALA A 552 -21.17 4.77 38.17
N MET A 553 -19.94 5.33 38.14
CA MET A 553 -19.15 5.58 39.34
C MET A 553 -19.82 6.59 40.28
N ASP A 554 -20.35 7.69 39.74
CA ASP A 554 -21.01 8.75 40.53
C ASP A 554 -22.24 8.23 41.26
N LYS A 555 -23.03 7.38 40.60
CA LYS A 555 -24.17 6.72 41.21
C LYS A 555 -23.74 5.82 42.38
N ALA A 556 -22.71 4.98 42.17
CA ALA A 556 -22.20 4.10 43.21
C ALA A 556 -21.60 4.88 44.40
N LEU A 557 -20.96 6.02 44.13
CA LEU A 557 -20.41 6.90 45.15
C LEU A 557 -21.51 7.64 45.94
N ALA A 558 -22.56 8.11 45.26
CA ALA A 558 -23.71 8.73 45.91
C ALA A 558 -24.43 7.74 46.85
N ASP A 559 -24.60 6.48 46.42
CA ASP A 559 -25.16 5.42 47.25
C ASP A 559 -24.30 5.14 48.50
N LEU A 560 -22.97 5.25 48.38
CA LEU A 560 -22.05 5.11 49.50
C LEU A 560 -22.17 6.27 50.49
N HIS A 561 -22.20 7.51 50.02
CA HIS A 561 -22.37 8.70 50.87
C HIS A 561 -23.73 8.70 51.57
N GLY A 562 -24.82 8.34 50.88
CA GLY A 562 -26.14 8.19 51.49
C GLY A 562 -26.15 7.12 52.59
N ALA A 563 -25.45 6.00 52.37
CA ALA A 563 -25.33 4.90 53.35
C ALA A 563 -24.32 5.15 54.49
N THR A 564 -23.70 6.33 54.54
CA THR A 564 -22.87 6.82 55.66
C THR A 564 -23.58 7.89 56.51
N GLN A 565 -24.67 8.50 56.00
CA GLN A 565 -25.44 9.53 56.70
C GLN A 565 -26.70 8.98 57.42
N GLY A 566 -27.11 7.74 57.10
CA GLY A 566 -28.15 6.99 57.81
C GLY A 566 -27.58 5.70 58.40
#